data_AF-A0AAJ6B0H1-F1
#
_entry.id   AF-A0AAJ6B0H1-F1
#
_cell.length_a   1.000
_cell.length_b   1.000
_cell.length_c   1.000
_cell.angle_alpha   90.00
_cell.angle_beta   90.00
_cell.angle_gamma   90.00
#
_symmetry.space_group_name_H-M   'P 1'
#
loop_
_entity.id
_entity.type
_entity.pdbx_description
1 polymer ?
#
loop_
_entity_poly.entity_id
_entity_poly.type
_entity_poly.pdbx_seq_one_letter_code
_entity_poly.pdbx_strand_id
1 'polypeptide(L)' 'MTRPAAFTQGDISKLLKGAKAAGVSVKRVVIDRTGRIVADFGETVEDATAPTNEWDVVFDAQEKRTAKGRH' A
#
# COMPACT_ATOMS: atom_id res chain seq x y z
N MET A 1 23.79 -16.14 10.32
CA MET A 1 22.94 -16.89 9.37
C MET A 1 21.56 -16.25 9.36
N THR A 2 21.14 -15.69 8.22
CA THR A 2 19.77 -15.21 8.00
C THR A 2 18.85 -16.42 7.83
N ARG A 3 17.83 -16.54 8.68
CA ARG A 3 16.79 -17.57 8.51
C ARG A 3 16.09 -17.35 7.16
N PRO A 4 15.87 -18.38 6.34
CA PRO A 4 15.07 -18.26 5.13
C PRO A 4 13.71 -17.66 5.48
N ALA A 5 13.25 -16.68 4.71
CA ALA A 5 11.91 -16.13 4.89
C ALA A 5 10.88 -17.26 4.69
N ALA A 6 9.92 -17.38 5.62
CA ALA A 6 8.91 -18.43 5.58
C ALA A 6 7.93 -18.31 4.40
N PHE A 7 8.00 -17.20 3.67
CA PHE A 7 7.14 -16.88 2.54
C PHE A 7 7.96 -16.16 1.47
N THR A 8 7.53 -16.31 0.23
CA THR A 8 8.13 -15.66 -0.93
C THR A 8 7.15 -14.69 -1.58
N GLN A 9 7.67 -13.79 -2.40
CA GLN A 9 6.83 -12.95 -3.27
C GLN A 9 5.93 -13.80 -4.20
N GLY A 10 6.41 -15.00 -4.58
CA GLY A 10 5.64 -15.94 -5.39
C GLY A 10 4.37 -16.42 -4.70
N ASP A 11 4.41 -16.62 -3.38
CA ASP A 11 3.26 -17.08 -2.60
C ASP A 11 2.18 -15.99 -2.52
N ILE A 12 2.59 -14.74 -2.30
CA ILE A 12 1.69 -13.58 -2.35
C ILE A 12 1.06 -13.45 -3.75
N SER A 13 1.86 -13.61 -4.80
CA SER A 13 1.37 -13.51 -6.18
C SER A 13 0.34 -14.60 -6.51
N LYS A 14 0.55 -15.83 -6.04
CA LYS A 14 -0.41 -16.93 -6.21
C LYS A 14 -1.72 -16.65 -5.47
N LEU A 15 -1.64 -16.14 -4.24
CA LEU A 15 -2.82 -15.77 -3.46
C LEU A 15 -3.65 -14.71 -4.18
N LEU A 16 -3.02 -13.62 -4.64
CA LEU A 16 -3.72 -12.53 -5.32
C LEU A 16 -4.37 -12.99 -6.63
N LYS A 17 -3.65 -13.81 -7.41
CA LYS A 17 -4.20 -14.41 -8.64
C LYS A 17 -5.37 -15.35 -8.34
N GLY A 18 -5.27 -16.16 -7.30
CA GLY A 18 -6.35 -17.05 -6.86
C GLY A 18 -7.59 -16.27 -6.42
N ALA A 19 -7.42 -15.23 -5.62
CA ALA A 19 -8.52 -14.36 -5.20
C ALA A 19 -9.20 -13.68 -6.39
N LYS A 20 -8.41 -13.13 -7.32
CA LYS A 20 -8.93 -12.54 -8.57
C LYS A 20 -9.71 -13.58 -9.40
N ALA A 21 -9.18 -14.78 -9.56
CA ALA A 21 -9.85 -15.86 -10.30
C ALA A 21 -11.16 -16.31 -9.63
N ALA A 22 -11.24 -16.23 -8.30
CA ALA A 22 -12.45 -16.48 -7.54
C ALA A 22 -13.44 -15.30 -7.54
N GLY A 23 -13.11 -14.18 -8.20
CA GLY A 23 -13.95 -12.98 -8.21
C GLY A 23 -13.99 -12.24 -6.86
N VAL A 24 -13.03 -12.50 -5.98
CA VAL A 24 -12.96 -11.88 -4.65
C VAL A 24 -11.90 -10.78 -4.64
N SER A 25 -12.30 -9.59 -4.22
CA SER A 25 -11.38 -8.47 -4.03
C SER A 25 -10.61 -8.61 -2.72
N VAL A 26 -9.28 -8.48 -2.80
CA VAL A 26 -8.38 -8.51 -1.63
C VAL A 26 -8.14 -7.08 -1.17
N LYS A 27 -8.54 -6.77 0.07
CA LYS A 27 -8.33 -5.46 0.69
C LYS A 27 -6.93 -5.33 1.29
N ARG A 28 -6.45 -6.39 1.94
CA ARG A 28 -5.17 -6.39 2.64
C ARG A 28 -4.61 -7.80 2.71
N VAL A 29 -3.28 -7.91 2.63
CA VAL A 29 -2.54 -9.15 2.92
C VAL A 29 -1.62 -8.88 4.10
N VAL A 30 -1.70 -9.71 5.13
CA VAL A 30 -0.86 -9.63 6.34
C VAL A 30 -0.21 -10.97 6.62
N ILE A 31 0.88 -10.93 7.38
CA ILE A 31 1.47 -12.12 7.99
C ILE A 31 1.09 -12.11 9.46
N ASP A 32 0.38 -13.14 9.90
CA ASP A 32 -0.04 -13.23 11.29
C ASP A 32 1.15 -13.60 12.21
N ARG A 33 0.92 -13.58 13.52
CA ARG A 33 1.95 -13.94 14.51
C ARG A 33 2.38 -15.41 14.45
N THR A 34 1.64 -16.25 13.74
CA THR A 34 1.96 -17.67 13.52
C THR A 34 2.78 -17.89 12.25
N GLY A 35 3.04 -16.82 11.47
CA GLY A 35 3.80 -16.86 10.23
C GLY A 35 2.97 -17.28 9.02
N ARG A 36 1.63 -17.25 9.11
CA ARG A 36 0.74 -17.57 7.98
C ARG A 36 0.41 -16.32 7.18
N ILE A 37 0.29 -16.49 5.88
CA ILE A 37 -0.25 -15.46 4.98
C ILE A 37 -1.77 -15.45 5.15
N VAL A 38 -2.32 -14.29 5.54
CA VAL A 38 -3.76 -14.06 5.71
C VAL A 38 -4.18 -12.93 4.78
N ALA A 39 -5.27 -13.14 4.05
CA ALA A 39 -5.85 -12.14 3.17
C ALA A 39 -7.22 -11.72 3.69
N ASP A 40 -7.37 -10.41 3.93
CA ASP A 40 -8.64 -9.80 4.25
C ASP A 40 -9.36 -9.46 2.93
N PHE A 41 -10.55 -10.02 2.75
CA PHE A 41 -11.37 -9.79 1.58
C PHE A 41 -12.39 -8.68 1.81
N GLY A 42 -12.75 -7.98 0.75
CA GLY A 42 -13.73 -6.90 0.77
C GLY A 42 -13.47 -5.90 -0.35
N GLU A 43 -14.40 -4.97 -0.55
CA GLU A 43 -14.15 -3.84 -1.44
C GLU A 43 -12.99 -3.01 -0.89
N THR A 44 -12.00 -2.78 -1.75
CA THR A 44 -11.13 -1.62 -1.62
C THR A 44 -12.05 -0.41 -1.69
N VAL A 45 -12.31 0.20 -0.52
CA VAL A 45 -12.82 1.56 -0.49
C VAL A 45 -11.71 2.39 -1.12
N GLU A 46 -11.81 2.63 -2.42
CA GLU A 46 -10.93 3.55 -3.16
C GLU A 46 -11.12 5.01 -2.68
N ASP A 47 -12.10 5.25 -1.81
CA ASP A 47 -12.43 6.55 -1.20
C ASP A 47 -12.02 6.68 0.27
N ALA A 48 -10.79 6.34 0.62
CA ALA A 48 -10.13 7.11 1.66
C ALA A 48 -9.30 8.14 0.93
N THR A 49 -9.85 9.34 0.78
CA THR A 49 -9.09 10.58 0.52
C THR A 49 -7.79 10.42 1.30
N ALA A 50 -6.65 10.27 0.60
CA ALA A 50 -5.37 10.12 1.29
C ALA A 50 -5.33 11.24 2.35
N PRO A 51 -5.10 10.93 3.64
CA PRO A 51 -5.09 11.97 4.66
C PRO A 51 -4.13 13.03 4.16
N THR A 52 -4.62 14.26 3.94
CA THR A 52 -3.82 15.36 3.40
C THR A 52 -2.54 15.40 4.21
N ASN A 53 -1.43 15.05 3.57
CA ASN A 53 -0.16 14.97 4.26
C ASN A 53 0.20 16.39 4.69
N GLU A 54 0.37 16.61 5.98
CA GLU A 54 0.62 17.93 6.55
C GLU A 54 1.89 18.59 5.95
N TRP A 55 2.80 17.77 5.42
CA TRP A 55 4.03 18.22 4.76
C TRP A 55 3.81 18.71 3.32
N ASP A 56 2.70 18.37 2.66
CA ASP A 56 2.39 18.84 1.30
C ASP A 56 2.18 20.36 1.30
N VAL A 57 1.65 20.92 2.40
CA VAL A 57 1.48 22.37 2.62
C VAL A 57 2.82 23.12 2.60
N VAL A 58 3.88 22.52 3.13
CA VAL A 58 5.21 23.13 3.18
C VAL A 58 5.86 23.10 1.80
N PHE A 59 5.68 22.02 1.05
CA PHE A 59 6.22 21.89 -0.30
C PHE A 59 5.60 22.92 -1.25
N ASP A 60 4.26 23.05 -1.23
CA ASP A 60 3.52 24.05 -2.02
C ASP A 60 3.89 25.50 -1.66
N ALA A 61 4.19 25.75 -0.38
CA ALA A 61 4.61 27.07 0.09
C ALA A 61 6.03 27.45 -0.38
N GLN A 62 6.92 26.48 -0.58
CA GLN A 62 8.27 26.72 -1.12
C GLN A 62 8.20 27.02 -2.62
N GLU A 63 7.39 26.29 -3.38
CA GLU A 63 7.22 26.50 -4.82
C GLU A 63 6.67 27.91 -5.15
N LYS A 64 5.73 28.40 -4.33
CA LYS A 64 5.19 29.76 -4.48
C LYS A 64 6.21 30.86 -4.16
N ARG A 65 7.23 30.58 -3.32
CA ARG A 65 8.26 31.57 -2.96
C ARG A 65 9.32 31.72 -4.05
N THR A 66 9.71 30.64 -4.71
CA THR A 66 10.70 30.67 -5.80
C THR A 66 10.17 31.35 -7.06
N ALA A 67 8.86 31.29 -7.32
CA ALA A 67 8.23 31.99 -8.44
C ALA A 67 8.21 33.53 -8.30
N LYS A 68 8.35 34.07 -7.09
CA LYS A 68 8.24 35.52 -6.82
C LYS A 68 9.57 36.29 -6.96
N GLY A 69 10.63 35.64 -7.42
CA GLY A 69 12.00 36.20 -7.44
C GLY A 69 12.58 36.55 -8.81
N ARG A 70 11.82 36.48 -9.91
CA ARG A 70 12.31 36.86 -11.24
C ARG A 70 11.51 38.04 -11.79
N HIS A 71 11.95 39.25 -11.44
CA HIS A 71 11.71 40.47 -12.20
C HIS A 71 12.93 41.38 -12.11
#